data_AF-A0A7X8M2B8-F1
#
_entry.id   AF-A0A7X8M2B8-F1
#
_cell.length_a   1.000
_cell.length_b   1.000
_cell.length_c   1.000
_cell.angle_alpha   90.00
_cell.angle_beta   90.00
_cell.angle_gamma   90.00
#
_symmetry.space_group_name_H-M   'P 1'
#
loop_
_entity.id
_entity.type
_entity.pdbx_description
1 polymer ?
#
loop_
_entity_poly.entity_id
_entity_poly.type
_entity_poly.pdbx_seq_one_letter_code
_entity_poly.pdbx_strand_id
1 'polypeptide(L)'
;MNYLRERAAYLKGLADGMQLDTSTNEGKLLKAILDVVDDIALAVDDIVEVQTQLSEQVDEIDEDLAEIESLLYDLDDDDGYYDDDEEEIVAELDCPHCDETVNLEDAFMKGNTILCPHCGKGIEIEFGCDCEDCEDDKEDTMD
;
A
#
# COMPACT_ATOMS: atom_id res chain seq x y z
N MET A 1 25.96 2.18 16.52
CA MET A 1 25.41 2.40 17.89
C MET A 1 25.96 1.30 18.78
N ASN A 2 26.72 1.58 19.85
CA ASN A 2 27.38 0.53 20.68
C ASN A 2 26.91 0.52 22.15
N TYR A 3 25.83 1.22 22.46
CA TYR A 3 25.40 1.49 23.83
C TYR A 3 25.07 0.21 24.63
N LEU A 4 24.49 -0.80 23.98
CA LEU A 4 24.14 -2.06 24.62
C LEU A 4 25.40 -2.89 24.93
N ARG A 5 26.34 -2.98 23.98
CA ARG A 5 27.62 -3.67 24.15
C ARG A 5 28.48 -3.04 25.24
N GLU A 6 28.55 -1.71 25.29
CA GLU A 6 29.25 -0.98 26.36
C GLU A 6 28.66 -1.25 27.75
N ARG A 7 27.32 -1.34 27.84
CA ARG A 7 26.63 -1.66 29.08
C ARG A 7 26.79 -3.12 29.50
N ALA A 8 26.75 -4.06 28.55
CA ALA A 8 27.02 -5.48 28.80
C ALA A 8 28.46 -5.67 29.32
N ALA A 9 29.44 -5.03 28.68
CA ALA A 9 30.84 -5.03 29.11
C ALA A 9 31.03 -4.41 30.50
N TYR A 10 30.33 -3.30 30.79
CA TYR A 10 30.34 -2.70 32.13
C TYR A 10 29.77 -3.66 33.19
N LEU A 11 28.66 -4.34 32.90
CA LEU A 11 28.06 -5.30 33.82
C LEU A 11 28.98 -6.52 34.06
N LYS A 12 29.65 -7.03 33.02
CA LYS A 12 30.68 -8.06 33.17
C LYS A 12 31.84 -7.59 34.06
N GLY A 13 32.37 -6.40 33.78
CA GLY A 13 33.46 -5.83 34.60
C GLY A 13 33.07 -5.57 36.06
N LEU A 14 31.82 -5.17 36.30
CA LEU A 14 31.29 -5.02 37.65
C LEU A 14 31.18 -6.38 38.37
N ALA A 15 30.69 -7.41 37.69
CA ALA A 15 30.58 -8.76 38.24
C ALA A 15 31.95 -9.35 38.61
N ASP A 16 32.96 -9.13 37.75
CA ASP A 16 34.35 -9.53 38.01
C ASP A 16 34.94 -8.76 39.21
N GLY A 17 34.70 -7.45 39.29
CA GLY A 17 35.15 -6.60 40.40
C GLY A 17 34.50 -6.93 41.74
N MET A 18 33.26 -7.42 41.73
CA MET A 18 32.54 -7.89 42.92
C MET A 18 32.96 -9.30 43.36
N GLN A 19 33.82 -9.99 42.61
CA GLN A 19 34.24 -11.36 42.88
C GLN A 19 33.03 -12.30 43.04
N LEU A 20 32.13 -12.26 42.07
CA LEU A 20 30.89 -13.04 42.09
C LEU A 20 31.15 -14.53 42.41
N ASP A 21 30.59 -15.03 43.50
CA ASP A 21 30.77 -16.43 43.90
C ASP A 21 29.91 -17.36 43.04
N THR A 22 30.52 -17.89 41.98
CA THR A 22 29.91 -18.83 41.03
C THR A 22 29.72 -20.25 41.58
N SER A 23 30.06 -20.52 42.86
CA SER A 23 29.75 -21.79 43.50
C SER A 23 28.30 -21.87 43.98
N THR A 24 27.71 -20.74 44.33
CA THR A 24 26.32 -20.60 44.77
C THR A 24 25.32 -20.73 43.61
N ASN A 25 24.07 -21.06 43.92
CA ASN A 25 23.02 -21.16 42.89
C ASN A 25 22.71 -19.78 42.29
N GLU A 26 22.71 -18.75 43.12
CA GLU A 26 22.49 -17.35 42.75
C GLU A 26 23.62 -16.83 41.86
N GLY A 27 24.88 -17.12 42.19
CA GLY A 27 26.04 -16.71 41.39
C GLY A 27 26.09 -17.39 40.02
N LYS A 28 25.70 -18.67 39.93
CA LYS A 28 25.55 -19.37 38.65
C LYS A 28 24.46 -18.75 37.77
N LEU A 29 23.31 -18.41 38.38
CA LEU A 29 22.21 -17.75 37.68
C LEU A 29 22.63 -16.37 37.15
N LEU A 30 23.26 -15.55 37.99
CA LEU A 30 23.72 -14.21 37.61
C LEU A 30 24.77 -14.27 36.48
N LYS A 31 25.69 -15.24 36.53
CA LYS A 31 26.63 -15.48 35.44
C LYS A 31 25.93 -15.84 34.13
N ALA A 32 24.97 -16.77 34.18
CA ALA A 32 24.20 -17.15 33.00
C ALA A 32 23.40 -15.97 32.42
N ILE A 33 22.84 -15.10 33.28
CA ILE A 33 22.16 -13.88 32.83
C ILE A 33 23.15 -12.92 32.14
N LEU A 34 24.35 -12.74 32.68
CA LEU A 34 25.38 -11.89 32.07
C LEU A 34 25.81 -12.41 30.69
N ASP A 35 25.94 -13.73 30.54
CA ASP A 35 26.27 -14.34 29.26
C ASP A 35 25.15 -14.11 28.24
N VAL A 36 23.88 -14.30 28.62
CA VAL A 36 22.73 -14.03 27.75
C VAL A 36 22.64 -12.54 27.37
N VAL A 37 22.94 -11.62 28.30
CA VAL A 37 22.94 -10.18 28.00
C VAL A 37 24.04 -9.82 27.00
N ASP A 38 25.19 -10.48 27.06
CA ASP A 38 26.28 -10.29 26.09
C ASP A 38 25.87 -10.81 24.70
N ASP A 39 25.25 -11.99 24.63
CA ASP A 39 24.72 -12.55 23.39
C ASP A 39 23.63 -11.65 22.79
N ILE A 40 22.75 -11.08 23.62
CA ILE A 40 21.74 -10.10 23.17
C ILE A 40 22.41 -8.84 22.62
N ALA A 41 23.46 -8.35 23.26
CA ALA A 41 24.17 -7.16 22.78
C ALA A 41 24.79 -7.41 21.39
N LEU A 42 25.40 -8.57 21.18
CA LEU A 42 25.95 -8.96 19.87
C LEU A 42 24.85 -9.10 18.81
N ALA A 43 23.76 -9.81 19.12
CA ALA A 43 22.66 -10.00 18.18
C ALA A 43 21.99 -8.68 17.79
N VAL A 44 21.89 -7.71 18.71
CA VAL A 44 21.36 -6.38 18.42
C VAL A 44 22.30 -5.59 17.52
N ASP A 45 23.61 -5.67 17.72
CA ASP A 45 24.60 -5.02 16.84
C ASP A 45 24.47 -5.57 15.40
N ASP A 46 24.34 -6.90 15.24
CA ASP A 46 24.12 -7.54 13.93
C ASP A 46 22.81 -7.07 13.27
N ILE A 47 21.72 -6.94 14.04
CA ILE A 47 20.44 -6.42 13.54
C ILE A 47 20.58 -4.98 13.03
N VAL A 48 21.31 -4.14 13.75
CA VAL A 48 21.52 -2.73 13.34
C VAL A 48 22.31 -2.65 12.04
N GLU A 49 23.30 -3.53 11.84
CA GLU A 49 24.04 -3.61 10.58
C GLU A 49 23.11 -3.99 9.41
N VAL A 50 22.33 -5.06 9.57
CA VAL A 50 21.36 -5.49 8.54
C VAL A 50 20.31 -4.43 8.27
N GLN A 51 19.81 -3.73 9.30
CA GLN A 51 18.83 -2.67 9.14
C GLN A 51 19.40 -1.45 8.41
N THR A 52 20.69 -1.15 8.60
CA THR A 52 21.39 -0.10 7.86
C THR A 52 21.47 -0.47 6.38
N GLN A 53 21.89 -1.70 6.06
CA GLN A 53 21.94 -2.21 4.69
C GLN A 53 20.56 -2.25 4.02
N LEU A 54 19.51 -2.56 4.78
CA LEU A 54 18.14 -2.54 4.27
C LEU A 54 17.69 -1.10 3.98
N SER A 55 18.07 -0.13 4.83
CA SER A 55 17.78 1.29 4.60
C SER A 55 18.41 1.76 3.28
N GLU A 56 19.68 1.42 3.05
CA GLU A 56 20.39 1.75 1.80
C GLU A 56 19.68 1.15 0.58
N GLN A 57 19.25 -0.12 0.65
CA GLN A 57 18.48 -0.74 -0.43
C GLN A 57 17.10 -0.09 -0.66
N VAL A 58 16.45 0.39 0.39
CA VAL A 58 15.17 1.12 0.25
C VAL A 58 15.39 2.46 -0.42
N ASP A 59 16.47 3.16 -0.08
CA ASP A 59 16.85 4.42 -0.72
C ASP A 59 17.17 4.19 -2.21
N GLU A 60 17.86 3.10 -2.57
CA GLU A 60 18.10 2.70 -3.97
C GLU A 60 16.79 2.44 -4.73
N ILE A 61 15.83 1.74 -4.10
CA ILE A 61 14.51 1.50 -4.71
C ILE A 61 13.75 2.82 -4.91
N ASP A 62 13.82 3.74 -3.97
CA ASP A 62 13.18 5.06 -4.07
C ASP A 62 13.75 5.85 -5.26
N GLU A 63 15.08 5.84 -5.44
CA GLU A 63 15.74 6.47 -6.59
C GLU A 63 15.35 5.82 -7.92
N ASP A 64 15.30 4.47 -8.00
CA ASP A 64 14.87 3.75 -9.19
C ASP A 64 13.40 4.06 -9.56
N LEU A 65 12.52 4.15 -8.56
CA LEU A 65 11.12 4.51 -8.77
C LEU A 65 10.98 5.96 -9.26
N ALA A 66 11.76 6.89 -8.69
CA ALA A 66 11.77 8.28 -9.15
C ALA A 66 12.23 8.41 -10.62
N GLU A 67 13.18 7.59 -11.07
CA GLU A 67 13.56 7.53 -12.49
C GLU A 67 12.42 7.03 -13.37
N ILE A 68 11.70 6.00 -12.94
CA ILE A 68 10.52 5.48 -13.66
C ILE A 68 9.41 6.53 -13.71
N GLU A 69 9.14 7.20 -12.60
CA GLU A 69 8.14 8.27 -12.53
C GLU A 69 8.49 9.40 -13.50
N SER A 70 9.75 9.87 -13.50
CA SER A 70 10.21 10.86 -14.49
C SER A 70 10.03 10.33 -15.91
N LEU A 71 10.40 9.10 -16.23
CA LEU A 71 10.19 8.56 -17.58
C LEU A 71 8.71 8.45 -17.96
N LEU A 72 7.82 8.11 -17.03
CA LEU A 72 6.39 7.95 -17.33
C LEU A 72 5.68 9.31 -17.46
N TYR A 73 5.99 10.24 -16.56
CA TYR A 73 5.35 11.55 -16.49
C TYR A 73 6.01 12.59 -17.40
N ASP A 74 7.32 12.51 -17.68
CA ASP A 74 7.98 13.36 -18.69
C ASP A 74 7.65 12.92 -20.14
N LEU A 75 7.07 11.73 -20.34
CA LEU A 75 6.52 11.30 -21.63
C LEU A 75 5.13 11.89 -21.93
N ASP A 76 4.51 12.58 -20.97
CA ASP A 76 3.18 13.23 -21.10
C ASP A 76 3.29 14.77 -21.16
N ASP A 77 4.51 15.34 -21.10
CA ASP A 77 4.77 16.80 -21.15
C ASP A 77 5.28 17.29 -22.52
N ASP A 78 5.28 16.44 -23.57
CA ASP A 78 5.53 16.84 -24.97
C ASP A 78 4.36 16.53 -25.92
N ASP A 79 3.13 16.45 -25.39
CA ASP A 79 1.90 16.49 -26.18
C ASP A 79 0.68 17.07 -25.44
N GLY A 80 0.88 18.21 -24.78
CA GLY A 80 -0.06 19.32 -24.85
C GLY A 80 -1.33 19.27 -23.99
N TYR A 81 -1.48 20.30 -23.15
CA TYR A 81 -2.76 20.68 -22.55
C TYR A 81 -3.47 19.55 -21.79
N TYR A 82 -2.84 19.02 -20.75
CA TYR A 82 -3.63 18.52 -19.62
C TYR A 82 -4.04 19.72 -18.78
N ASP A 83 -5.22 20.21 -19.13
CA ASP A 83 -6.05 21.03 -18.28
C ASP A 83 -6.15 20.36 -16.90
N ASP A 84 -5.83 21.11 -15.85
CA ASP A 84 -6.02 20.77 -14.44
C ASP A 84 -7.52 20.84 -14.11
N ASP A 85 -8.31 20.08 -14.86
CA ASP A 85 -9.70 19.79 -14.57
C ASP A 85 -9.79 18.26 -14.45
N GLU A 86 -9.49 17.80 -13.23
CA GLU A 86 -10.04 16.56 -12.68
C GLU A 86 -11.58 16.73 -12.57
N GLU A 87 -12.26 16.94 -13.71
CA GLU A 87 -13.67 16.66 -13.85
C GLU A 87 -13.78 15.13 -13.81
N GLU A 88 -13.95 14.62 -12.58
CA GLU A 88 -14.74 13.41 -12.33
C GLU A 88 -15.83 13.37 -13.40
N ILE A 89 -15.75 12.43 -14.35
CA ILE A 89 -16.70 12.34 -15.46
C ILE A 89 -18.02 11.90 -14.85
N VAL A 90 -18.75 12.85 -14.30
CA VAL A 90 -20.09 12.66 -13.76
C VAL A 90 -20.98 12.40 -14.95
N ALA A 91 -21.29 11.14 -15.20
CA ALA A 91 -22.27 10.78 -16.21
C ALA A 91 -23.63 11.29 -15.72
N GLU A 92 -24.13 12.36 -16.34
CA GLU A 92 -25.46 12.93 -16.10
C GLU A 92 -26.38 12.64 -17.29
N LEU A 93 -27.64 12.26 -17.01
CA LEU A 93 -28.65 12.07 -18.03
C LEU A 93 -29.94 12.83 -17.69
N ASP A 94 -30.56 13.46 -18.68
CA ASP A 94 -31.86 14.10 -18.48
C ASP A 94 -32.98 13.06 -18.53
N CYS A 95 -33.80 13.02 -17.48
CA CYS A 95 -34.90 12.06 -17.40
C CYS A 95 -36.03 12.46 -18.37
N PRO A 96 -36.40 11.61 -19.36
CA PRO A 96 -37.45 11.92 -20.34
C PRO A 96 -38.88 11.97 -19.74
N HIS A 97 -39.02 11.66 -18.44
CA HIS A 97 -40.31 11.63 -17.76
C HIS A 97 -40.55 12.81 -16.82
N CYS A 98 -39.50 13.47 -16.34
CA CYS A 98 -39.62 14.61 -15.42
C CYS A 98 -38.70 15.78 -15.75
N ASP A 99 -37.90 15.70 -16.82
CA ASP A 99 -36.97 16.74 -17.27
C ASP A 99 -35.98 17.21 -16.19
N GLU A 100 -35.70 16.34 -15.22
CA GLU A 100 -34.69 16.57 -14.19
C GLU A 100 -33.43 15.77 -14.54
N THR A 101 -32.28 16.38 -14.30
CA THR A 101 -30.96 15.78 -14.52
C THR A 101 -30.68 14.73 -13.44
N VAL A 102 -30.33 13.53 -13.88
CA VAL A 102 -30.03 12.37 -13.04
C VAL A 102 -28.55 12.06 -13.13
N ASN A 103 -27.87 12.11 -12.01
CA ASN A 103 -26.51 11.59 -11.86
C ASN A 103 -26.54 10.05 -11.84
N LEU A 104 -25.80 9.40 -12.75
CA LEU A 104 -25.80 7.94 -12.89
C LEU A 104 -25.13 7.22 -11.70
N GLU A 105 -24.22 7.87 -10.96
CA GLU A 105 -23.56 7.26 -9.79
C GLU A 105 -24.55 7.03 -8.63
N ASP A 106 -25.53 7.92 -8.51
CA ASP A 106 -26.60 7.84 -7.51
C ASP A 106 -27.80 6.99 -7.97
N ALA A 107 -27.81 6.54 -9.23
CA ALA A 107 -28.95 5.87 -9.83
C ALA A 107 -28.85 4.33 -9.74
N PHE A 108 -29.94 3.68 -9.30
CA PHE A 108 -29.98 2.22 -9.23
C PHE A 108 -30.16 1.60 -10.63
N MET A 109 -29.13 0.88 -11.09
CA MET A 109 -29.16 0.17 -12.37
C MET A 109 -29.53 -1.31 -12.19
N LYS A 110 -30.41 -1.82 -13.05
CA LYS A 110 -30.68 -3.26 -13.17
C LYS A 110 -30.76 -3.65 -14.64
N GLY A 111 -29.66 -4.19 -15.17
CA GLY A 111 -29.52 -4.44 -16.60
C GLY A 111 -29.48 -3.11 -17.37
N ASN A 112 -30.32 -2.98 -18.39
CA ASN A 112 -30.38 -1.78 -19.25
C ASN A 112 -31.39 -0.74 -18.75
N THR A 113 -31.92 -0.87 -17.53
CA THR A 113 -32.91 0.06 -16.98
C THR A 113 -32.36 0.77 -15.74
N ILE A 114 -32.39 2.10 -15.77
CA ILE A 114 -32.03 2.98 -14.66
C ILE A 114 -33.29 3.55 -14.03
N LEU A 115 -33.44 3.44 -12.70
CA LEU A 115 -34.56 4.09 -12.01
C LEU A 115 -34.21 5.55 -11.71
N CYS A 116 -35.00 6.49 -12.24
CA CYS A 116 -34.85 7.90 -11.92
C CYS A 116 -35.13 8.16 -10.42
N PRO A 117 -34.20 8.77 -9.66
CA PRO A 117 -34.39 9.05 -8.24
C PRO A 117 -35.48 10.10 -7.98
N HIS A 118 -35.76 10.98 -8.95
CA HIS A 118 -36.75 12.04 -8.78
C HIS A 118 -38.20 11.57 -9.04
N CYS A 119 -38.43 10.73 -10.05
CA CYS A 119 -39.79 10.30 -10.43
C CYS A 119 -40.07 8.80 -10.25
N GLY A 120 -39.05 7.98 -9.97
CA GLY A 120 -39.17 6.54 -9.75
C GLY A 120 -39.51 5.71 -11.00
N LYS A 121 -39.49 6.31 -12.19
CA LYS A 121 -39.72 5.61 -13.46
C LYS A 121 -38.41 5.05 -14.01
N GLY A 122 -38.48 3.89 -14.64
CA GLY A 122 -37.36 3.25 -15.32
C GLY A 122 -37.07 3.93 -16.66
N ILE A 123 -35.81 4.28 -16.88
CA ILE A 123 -35.24 4.81 -18.11
C ILE A 123 -34.49 3.65 -18.75
N GLU A 124 -34.91 3.23 -19.94
CA GLU A 124 -34.19 2.21 -20.72
C GLU A 124 -33.07 2.89 -21.51
N ILE A 125 -31.84 2.41 -21.33
CA ILE A 125 -30.66 2.89 -22.05
C ILE A 125 -30.29 1.83 -23.09
N GLU A 126 -30.33 2.23 -24.36
CA GLU A 126 -29.75 1.47 -25.46
C GLU A 126 -28.28 1.86 -25.60
N PHE A 127 -27.38 0.97 -25.18
CA PHE A 127 -25.97 1.10 -25.51
C PHE A 127 -25.80 0.77 -26.99
N GLY A 128 -25.79 1.79 -27.85
CA GLY A 128 -25.33 1.65 -29.22
C GLY A 128 -23.83 1.38 -29.19
N CYS A 129 -23.42 0.13 -29.37
CA CYS A 129 -22.01 -0.18 -29.61
C CYS A 129 -21.69 0.32 -31.03
N ASP A 130 -20.98 1.44 -31.16
CA ASP A 130 -20.47 1.93 -32.46
C ASP A 130 -19.18 1.19 -32.84
N CYS A 131 -19.16 -0.10 -32.52
CA CYS A 131 -18.03 -0.99 -32.57
C CYS A 131 -18.15 -1.77 -33.89
N GLU A 132 -17.34 -1.45 -34.91
CA GLU A 132 -17.35 -2.16 -36.20
C GLU A 132 -17.00 -3.66 -36.09
N ASP A 133 -16.60 -4.15 -34.90
CA ASP A 133 -16.17 -5.53 -34.62
C ASP A 133 -17.04 -6.28 -33.59
N CYS A 134 -18.27 -5.85 -33.33
CA CYS A 134 -19.23 -6.70 -32.62
C CYS A 134 -19.85 -7.71 -33.60
N GLU A 135 -19.15 -8.83 -33.81
CA GLU A 135 -19.77 -10.02 -34.41
C GLU A 135 -20.95 -10.45 -33.52
N ASP A 136 -22.17 -10.26 -34.04
CA ASP A 136 -23.41 -10.80 -33.49
C ASP A 136 -23.29 -12.33 -33.40
N ASP A 137 -22.84 -12.84 -32.26
CA ASP A 137 -23.13 -14.22 -31.84
C ASP A 137 -24.61 -14.31 -31.46
N LYS A 138 -25.47 -14.30 -32.49
CA LYS A 138 -26.85 -14.79 -32.42
C LYS A 138 -27.00 -16.03 -33.27
N GLU A 139 -26.36 -17.10 -32.83
CA GLU A 139 -26.88 -18.45 -32.95
C GLU A 139 -27.22 -18.93 -31.52
N ASP A 140 -28.32 -19.59 -31.20
CA ASP A 140 -29.62 -19.81 -31.82
C ASP A 140 -30.44 -20.54 -30.72
N THR A 141 -31.76 -20.64 -30.88
CA THR A 141 -32.70 -21.53 -30.14
C THR A 141 -33.14 -21.10 -28.72
N MET A 142 -34.39 -21.27 -28.26
CA MET A 142 -35.44 -22.23 -28.60
C MET A 142 -36.78 -21.80 -27.95
N ASP A 143 -37.88 -21.96 -28.69
CA ASP A 143 -39.32 -21.98 -28.32
C ASP A 143 -40.05 -20.68 -27.93
#